data_AF-A0A2U9IN48-F1
#
_entry.id   AF-A0A2U9IN48-F1
#
_cell.length_a   1.000
_cell.length_b   1.000
_cell.length_c   1.000
_cell.angle_alpha   90.00
_cell.angle_beta   90.00
_cell.angle_gamma   90.00
#
_symmetry.space_group_name_H-M   'P 1'
#
loop_
_entity.id
_entity.type
_entity.pdbx_description
1 polymer ?
#
loop_
_entity_poly.entity_id
_entity_poly.type
_entity_poly.pdbx_seq_one_letter_code
_entity_poly.pdbx_strand_id
1 'polypeptide(L)'
;MRIQLRYPDDTPAGYVIYENNVSKVYDNNGNLIFETNGLFPPAPSKVNYSWIEKILENGIPDGRKRFILYVASRYLVNVKGLSEDEALEKIKEFYYKSGSGKIYDAWIRSVIKGVKSKGFRPPSLKKLQEKDRELYEEIMKVLS
;
A
#
# COMPACT_ATOMS: atom_id res chain seq x y z
N MET A 1 6.39 27.82 -11.57
CA MET A 1 6.97 27.46 -10.25
C MET A 1 8.35 26.85 -10.45
N ARG A 2 9.39 27.32 -9.74
CA ARG A 2 10.75 26.75 -9.83
C ARG A 2 11.02 25.86 -8.62
N ILE A 3 11.50 24.64 -8.85
CA ILE A 3 11.84 23.67 -7.78
C ILE A 3 13.29 23.23 -7.99
N GLN A 4 14.09 23.25 -6.92
CA GLN A 4 15.45 22.72 -6.93
C GLN A 4 15.43 21.20 -6.83
N LEU A 5 16.17 20.52 -7.71
CA LEU A 5 16.31 19.08 -7.71
C LEU A 5 17.59 18.70 -6.97
N ARG A 6 17.52 17.60 -6.22
CA ARG A 6 18.66 17.01 -5.53
C ARG A 6 18.69 15.52 -5.77
N TYR A 7 19.89 14.96 -5.81
CA TYR A 7 20.10 13.53 -5.78
C TYR A 7 19.83 12.96 -4.37
N PRO A 8 19.68 11.64 -4.20
CA PRO A 8 19.46 11.02 -2.89
C PRO A 8 20.57 11.27 -1.86
N ASP A 9 21.77 11.62 -2.31
CA ASP A 9 22.92 12.02 -1.49
C ASP A 9 22.94 13.53 -1.19
N ASP A 10 21.85 14.23 -1.47
CA ASP A 10 21.62 15.67 -1.30
C ASP A 10 22.44 16.60 -2.22
N THR A 11 23.20 16.03 -3.17
CA THR A 11 23.95 16.82 -4.16
C THR A 11 23.02 17.51 -5.17
N PRO A 12 23.37 18.71 -5.70
CA PRO A 12 22.52 19.45 -6.64
C PRO A 12 22.32 18.71 -7.97
N ALA A 13 21.06 18.53 -8.37
CA ALA A 13 20.65 17.84 -9.60
C ALA A 13 19.99 18.79 -10.62
N GLY A 14 20.23 20.10 -10.51
CA GLY A 14 19.60 21.13 -11.35
C GLY A 14 18.26 21.60 -10.82
N TYR A 15 17.36 22.03 -11.70
CA TYR A 15 16.07 22.58 -11.31
C TYR A 15 14.99 22.30 -12.35
N VAL A 16 13.74 22.41 -11.94
CA VAL A 16 12.57 22.31 -12.81
C VAL A 16 11.79 23.61 -12.80
N ILE A 17 11.29 24.00 -13.97
CA ILE A 17 10.31 25.07 -14.14
C ILE A 17 8.99 24.41 -14.53
N TYR A 18 7.99 24.52 -13.68
CA TYR A 18 6.64 24.02 -13.91
C TYR A 18 5.69 25.16 -14.27
N GLU A 19 5.16 25.14 -15.50
CA GLU A 19 4.21 26.12 -16.05
C GLU A 19 3.23 25.43 -17.00
N ASN A 20 1.96 25.85 -17.01
CA ASN A 20 0.93 25.33 -17.93
C ASN A 20 0.83 23.79 -17.99
N ASN A 21 0.91 23.12 -16.84
CA ASN A 21 0.89 21.65 -16.73
C ASN A 21 2.06 20.96 -17.45
N VAL A 22 3.19 21.66 -17.61
CA VAL A 22 4.40 21.15 -18.23
C VAL A 22 5.59 21.46 -17.31
N SER A 23 6.44 20.45 -17.10
CA SER A 23 7.71 20.59 -16.38
C SER A 23 8.87 20.57 -17.35
N LYS A 24 9.69 21.63 -17.33
CA LYS A 24 10.98 21.72 -18.03
C LYS A 24 12.11 21.53 -17.04
N VAL A 25 12.95 20.53 -17.27
CA VAL A 25 14.02 20.13 -16.34
C VAL A 25 15.37 20.57 -16.89
N TYR A 26 16.15 21.25 -16.07
CA TYR A 26 17.44 21.83 -16.41
C TYR A 26 18.54 21.25 -15.54
N ASP A 27 19.75 21.15 -16.07
CA ASP A 27 20.94 20.81 -15.30
C ASP A 27 21.44 22.00 -14.44
N ASN A 28 22.54 21.81 -13.71
CA ASN A 28 23.16 22.86 -12.89
C ASN A 28 23.73 24.03 -13.74
N ASN A 29 23.99 23.81 -15.04
CA ASN A 29 24.54 24.81 -15.96
C ASN A 29 23.44 25.59 -16.71
N GLY A 30 22.17 25.22 -16.54
CA GLY A 30 21.04 25.84 -17.23
C GLY A 30 20.69 25.20 -18.59
N ASN A 31 21.30 24.07 -18.94
CA ASN A 31 20.94 23.33 -20.15
C ASN A 31 19.64 22.55 -19.92
N LEU A 32 18.70 22.64 -20.87
CA LEU A 32 17.48 21.85 -20.85
C LEU A 32 17.83 20.37 -21.06
N ILE A 33 17.42 19.51 -20.12
CA ILE A 33 17.61 18.05 -20.20
C ILE A 33 16.40 17.41 -20.88
N PHE A 34 15.18 17.70 -20.41
CA PHE A 34 13.94 17.18 -20.98
C PHE A 34 12.70 17.99 -20.55
N GLU A 35 11.57 17.71 -21.21
CA GLU A 35 10.24 18.25 -20.91
C GLU A 35 9.25 17.11 -20.66
N THR A 36 8.31 17.30 -19.74
CA THR A 36 7.25 16.31 -19.46
C THR A 36 5.94 16.98 -19.05
N ASN A 37 4.83 16.30 -19.31
CA ASN A 37 3.52 16.74 -18.86
C ASN A 37 3.34 16.44 -17.37
N GLY A 38 2.75 17.39 -16.64
CA GLY A 38 2.56 17.33 -15.20
C GLY A 38 3.78 17.79 -14.40
N LEU A 39 3.71 17.63 -13.08
CA LEU A 39 4.74 18.05 -12.14
C LEU A 39 5.90 17.04 -12.11
N PHE A 40 7.13 17.53 -12.26
CA PHE A 40 8.35 16.77 -12.04
C PHE A 40 9.13 17.31 -10.83
N PRO A 41 9.76 16.48 -9.99
CA PRO A 41 9.56 15.04 -9.93
C PRO A 41 8.09 14.75 -9.60
N PRO A 42 7.52 13.63 -10.09
CA PRO A 42 6.16 13.27 -9.74
C PRO A 42 6.07 13.18 -8.22
N ALA A 43 5.02 13.77 -7.64
CA ALA A 43 4.76 13.58 -6.22
C ALA A 43 4.71 12.07 -5.96
N PRO A 44 5.42 11.55 -4.94
CA PRO A 44 5.36 10.13 -4.62
C PRO A 44 3.88 9.77 -4.42
N SER A 45 3.38 8.83 -5.23
CA SER A 45 1.98 8.47 -5.17
C SER A 45 1.70 7.88 -3.79
N LYS A 46 0.79 8.51 -3.04
CA LYS A 46 0.29 7.89 -1.82
C LYS A 46 -0.50 6.67 -2.25
N VAL A 47 0.06 5.48 -2.03
CA VAL A 47 -0.65 4.22 -2.27
C VAL A 47 -1.92 4.24 -1.43
N ASN A 48 -3.07 4.17 -2.10
CA ASN A 48 -4.35 4.21 -1.41
C ASN A 48 -4.67 2.83 -0.82
N TYR A 49 -4.74 2.76 0.51
CA TYR A 49 -5.10 1.56 1.25
C TYR A 49 -6.51 1.64 1.88
N SER A 50 -7.32 2.65 1.57
CA SER A 50 -8.67 2.82 2.15
C SER A 50 -9.58 1.62 1.91
N TRP A 51 -9.38 0.92 0.79
CA TRP A 51 -10.10 -0.31 0.49
C TRP A 51 -9.82 -1.42 1.52
N ILE A 52 -8.61 -1.50 2.07
CA ILE A 52 -8.26 -2.51 3.09
C ILE A 52 -9.05 -2.24 4.37
N GLU A 53 -9.18 -0.97 4.77
CA GLU A 53 -9.98 -0.58 5.94
C GLU A 53 -11.46 -0.93 5.73
N LYS A 54 -12.03 -0.60 4.55
CA LYS A 54 -13.42 -0.98 4.21
C LYS A 54 -13.63 -2.49 4.31
N ILE A 55 -12.66 -3.29 3.89
CA ILE A 55 -12.74 -4.76 4.00
C ILE A 55 -12.58 -5.23 5.45
N LEU A 56 -11.69 -4.63 6.24
CA LEU A 56 -11.55 -4.95 7.67
C LEU A 56 -12.83 -4.66 8.45
N GLU A 57 -13.53 -3.58 8.09
CA GLU A 57 -14.78 -3.15 8.72
C GLU A 57 -15.98 -4.02 8.34
N ASN A 58 -16.08 -4.46 7.08
CA ASN A 58 -17.24 -5.22 6.59
C ASN A 58 -17.04 -6.74 6.67
N GLY A 59 -15.78 -7.20 6.66
CA GLY A 59 -15.44 -8.62 6.54
C GLY A 59 -15.55 -9.14 5.10
N ILE A 60 -15.19 -10.40 4.90
CA ILE A 60 -15.33 -11.13 3.63
C ILE A 60 -15.84 -12.54 3.94
N PRO A 61 -16.82 -13.09 3.22
CA PRO A 61 -17.34 -14.43 3.51
C PRO A 61 -16.31 -15.54 3.23
N ASP A 62 -15.69 -15.52 2.04
CA ASP A 62 -14.66 -16.48 1.63
C ASP A 62 -13.27 -15.82 1.49
N GLY A 63 -12.20 -16.61 1.61
CA GLY A 63 -10.83 -16.11 1.48
C GLY A 63 -10.27 -15.38 2.71
N ARG A 64 -10.99 -15.32 3.84
CA ARG A 64 -10.59 -14.63 5.08
C ARG A 64 -9.15 -14.90 5.50
N LYS A 65 -8.72 -16.17 5.53
CA LYS A 65 -7.33 -16.53 5.89
C LYS A 65 -6.31 -16.06 4.84
N ARG A 66 -6.66 -16.12 3.56
CA ARG A 66 -5.81 -15.61 2.46
C ARG A 66 -5.67 -14.09 2.56
N PHE A 67 -6.78 -13.38 2.82
CA PHE A 67 -6.77 -11.94 3.09
C PHE A 67 -5.89 -11.58 4.29
N ILE A 68 -6.00 -12.32 5.40
CA ILE A 68 -5.16 -12.11 6.59
C ILE A 68 -3.67 -12.27 6.25
N LEU A 69 -3.31 -13.37 5.59
CA LEU A 69 -1.92 -13.72 5.28
C LEU A 69 -1.27 -12.73 4.29
N TYR A 70 -2.01 -12.33 3.26
CA TYR A 70 -1.43 -11.57 2.15
C TYR A 70 -1.70 -10.07 2.22
N VAL A 71 -2.73 -9.62 2.94
CA VAL A 71 -3.17 -8.22 2.94
C VAL A 71 -3.23 -7.63 4.35
N ALA A 72 -4.15 -8.08 5.19
CA ALA A 72 -4.45 -7.40 6.45
C ALA A 72 -3.25 -7.34 7.40
N SER A 73 -2.57 -8.47 7.62
CA SER A 73 -1.40 -8.52 8.52
C SER A 73 -0.29 -7.57 8.08
N ARG A 74 -0.02 -7.51 6.77
CA ARG A 74 0.99 -6.63 6.17
C ARG A 74 0.61 -5.17 6.30
N TYR A 75 -0.64 -4.84 6.04
CA TYR A 75 -1.16 -3.49 6.16
C TYR A 75 -1.11 -2.99 7.60
N LEU A 76 -1.71 -3.74 8.53
CA LEU A 76 -1.83 -3.33 9.94
C LEU A 76 -0.47 -3.09 10.58
N VAL A 77 0.52 -3.93 10.30
CA VAL A 77 1.82 -3.86 10.97
C VAL A 77 2.82 -2.98 10.22
N ASN A 78 2.96 -3.12 8.90
CA ASN A 78 4.04 -2.47 8.13
C ASN A 78 3.60 -1.19 7.42
N VAL A 79 2.30 -0.87 7.43
CA VAL A 79 1.77 0.39 6.87
C VAL A 79 1.14 1.23 7.97
N LYS A 80 0.21 0.66 8.75
CA LYS A 80 -0.48 1.35 9.84
C LYS A 80 0.37 1.43 11.12
N GLY A 81 1.39 0.56 11.26
CA GLY A 81 2.34 0.61 12.35
C GLY A 81 1.81 0.09 13.68
N LEU A 82 0.75 -0.72 13.67
CA LEU A 82 0.17 -1.26 14.90
C LEU A 82 1.13 -2.23 15.61
N SER A 83 0.99 -2.33 16.92
CA SER A 83 1.64 -3.38 17.71
C SER A 83 1.11 -4.77 17.33
N GLU A 84 1.84 -5.82 17.72
CA GLU A 84 1.46 -7.20 17.38
C GLU A 84 0.14 -7.61 18.05
N ASP A 85 -0.12 -7.12 19.26
CA ASP A 85 -1.36 -7.40 19.99
C ASP A 85 -2.56 -6.63 19.42
N GLU A 86 -2.39 -5.35 19.06
CA GLU A 86 -3.44 -4.58 18.38
C GLU A 86 -3.78 -5.20 17.02
N ALA A 87 -2.77 -5.62 16.25
CA ALA A 87 -2.97 -6.28 14.97
C ALA A 87 -3.66 -7.64 15.13
N LEU A 88 -3.32 -8.41 16.17
CA LEU A 88 -3.99 -9.66 16.49
C LEU A 88 -5.49 -9.43 16.73
N GLU A 89 -5.84 -8.48 17.59
CA GLU A 89 -7.23 -8.22 17.93
C GLU A 89 -8.03 -7.74 16.72
N LYS A 90 -7.47 -6.82 15.92
CA LYS A 90 -8.09 -6.37 14.66
C LYS A 90 -8.31 -7.49 13.66
N ILE A 91 -7.38 -8.44 13.56
CA ILE A 91 -7.52 -9.61 12.69
C ILE A 91 -8.60 -10.56 13.20
N LYS A 92 -8.72 -10.74 14.51
CA LYS A 92 -9.78 -11.57 15.11
C LYS A 92 -11.14 -10.94 14.87
N GLU A 93 -11.29 -9.64 15.17
CA GLU A 93 -12.50 -8.87 14.87
C GLU A 93 -12.91 -9.05 13.41
N PHE A 94 -11.98 -8.86 12.46
CA PHE A 94 -12.22 -9.07 11.04
C PHE A 94 -12.69 -10.50 10.72
N TYR A 95 -11.99 -11.53 11.22
CA TYR A 95 -12.24 -12.93 10.86
C TYR A 95 -13.67 -13.38 11.22
N TYR A 96 -14.19 -12.88 12.33
CA TYR A 96 -15.50 -13.25 12.87
C TYR A 96 -16.66 -12.39 12.36
N LYS A 97 -16.43 -11.37 11.53
CA LYS A 97 -17.50 -10.53 10.95
C LYS A 97 -18.42 -11.28 9.99
N SER A 98 -17.88 -12.15 9.14
CA SER A 98 -18.62 -12.70 7.98
C SER A 98 -18.82 -14.22 8.02
N GLY A 99 -18.98 -14.80 9.21
CA GLY A 99 -19.50 -16.15 9.34
C GLY A 99 -18.83 -17.01 10.40
N SER A 100 -19.09 -18.31 10.29
CA SER A 100 -18.57 -19.33 11.21
C SER A 100 -17.13 -19.74 10.86
N GLY A 101 -16.48 -20.44 11.79
CA GLY A 101 -15.13 -20.93 11.63
C GLY A 101 -14.29 -20.72 12.89
N LYS A 102 -13.08 -21.27 12.89
CA LYS A 102 -12.10 -21.07 13.95
C LYS A 102 -10.77 -20.62 13.35
N ILE A 103 -10.17 -19.65 14.03
CA ILE A 103 -8.81 -19.19 13.78
C ILE A 103 -8.04 -19.25 15.10
N TYR A 104 -6.78 -19.66 15.03
CA TYR A 104 -5.94 -19.80 16.21
C TYR A 104 -5.06 -18.58 16.37
N ASP A 105 -5.03 -18.01 17.58
CA ASP A 105 -4.17 -16.86 17.90
C ASP A 105 -2.70 -17.16 17.59
N ALA A 106 -2.24 -18.39 17.83
CA ALA A 106 -0.88 -18.83 17.47
C ALA A 106 -0.58 -18.71 15.97
N TRP A 107 -1.56 -19.04 15.12
CA TRP A 107 -1.40 -18.90 13.67
C TRP A 107 -1.32 -17.42 13.27
N ILE A 108 -2.20 -16.57 13.81
CA ILE A 108 -2.21 -15.13 13.52
C ILE A 108 -0.89 -14.49 13.99
N ARG A 109 -0.42 -14.80 15.21
CA ARG A 109 0.85 -14.31 15.74
C ARG A 109 2.03 -14.72 14.87
N SER A 110 2.05 -15.97 14.39
CA SER A 110 3.07 -16.45 13.45
C SER A 110 3.07 -15.66 12.14
N VAL A 111 1.89 -15.42 11.56
CA VAL A 111 1.73 -14.58 10.35
C VAL A 111 2.24 -13.16 10.59
N ILE A 112 1.79 -12.50 11.66
CA ILE A 112 2.19 -11.14 12.04
C ILE A 112 3.71 -11.05 12.17
N LYS A 113 4.33 -11.94 12.94
CA LYS A 113 5.78 -11.96 13.14
C LYS A 113 6.53 -12.19 11.82
N GLY A 114 6.02 -13.08 10.98
CA GLY A 114 6.58 -13.37 9.67
C GLY A 114 6.55 -12.19 8.71
N VAL A 115 5.44 -11.44 8.65
CA VAL A 115 5.33 -10.27 7.77
C VAL A 115 6.09 -9.06 8.30
N LYS A 116 6.13 -8.88 9.63
CA LYS A 116 6.85 -7.79 10.30
C LYS A 116 8.36 -7.91 10.08
N SER A 117 8.92 -9.08 10.38
CA SER A 117 10.36 -9.33 10.23
C SER A 117 10.86 -9.16 8.79
N LYS A 118 10.03 -9.46 7.80
CA LYS A 118 10.37 -9.33 6.37
C LYS A 118 9.97 -7.99 5.74
N GLY A 119 9.32 -7.10 6.50
CA GLY A 119 8.86 -5.80 6.00
C GLY A 119 7.87 -5.90 4.82
N PHE A 120 7.09 -6.99 4.72
CA PHE A 120 6.20 -7.18 3.57
C PHE A 120 5.09 -6.14 3.54
N ARG A 121 4.89 -5.53 2.37
CA ARG A 121 3.76 -4.63 2.08
C ARG A 121 2.58 -5.41 1.48
N PRO A 122 1.34 -4.95 1.70
CA PRO A 122 0.17 -5.54 1.04
C PRO A 122 0.26 -5.36 -0.49
N PRO A 123 -0.21 -6.35 -1.27
CA PRO A 123 -0.26 -6.24 -2.73
C PRO A 123 -1.28 -5.18 -3.18
N SER A 124 -1.12 -4.69 -4.40
CA SER A 124 -2.18 -3.91 -5.08
C SER A 124 -3.35 -4.81 -5.47
N LEU A 125 -4.53 -4.22 -5.68
CA LEU A 125 -5.70 -4.93 -6.20
C LEU A 125 -5.41 -5.62 -7.54
N LYS A 126 -4.68 -4.96 -8.44
CA LYS A 126 -4.22 -5.57 -9.72
C LYS A 126 -3.41 -6.84 -9.49
N LYS A 127 -2.46 -6.81 -8.54
CA LYS A 127 -1.64 -7.98 -8.23
C LYS A 127 -2.43 -9.10 -7.55
N LEU A 128 -3.48 -8.77 -6.79
CA LEU A 128 -4.43 -9.76 -6.27
C LEU A 128 -5.24 -10.39 -7.41
N GLN A 129 -5.78 -9.59 -8.33
CA GLN A 129 -6.50 -10.08 -9.51
C GLN A 129 -5.68 -11.09 -10.32
N GLU A 130 -4.38 -10.83 -10.49
CA GLU A 130 -3.46 -11.71 -11.23
C GLU A 130 -3.13 -13.02 -10.48
N LYS A 131 -3.04 -12.99 -9.14
CA LYS A 131 -2.51 -14.12 -8.35
C LYS A 131 -3.54 -14.93 -7.56
N ASP A 132 -4.63 -14.30 -7.17
CA ASP A 132 -5.72 -14.89 -6.40
C ASP A 132 -7.02 -14.20 -6.85
N ARG A 133 -7.48 -14.58 -8.05
CA ARG A 133 -8.65 -13.99 -8.69
C ARG A 133 -9.91 -14.17 -7.83
N GLU A 134 -10.06 -15.30 -7.16
CA GLU A 134 -11.19 -15.56 -6.25
C GLU A 134 -11.21 -14.55 -5.09
N LEU A 135 -10.07 -14.36 -4.41
CA LEU A 135 -10.00 -13.38 -3.32
C LEU A 135 -10.25 -11.96 -3.82
N TYR A 136 -9.75 -11.62 -5.01
CA TYR A 136 -10.04 -10.33 -5.64
C TYR A 136 -11.55 -10.15 -5.89
N GLU A 137 -12.23 -11.15 -6.45
CA GLU A 137 -13.66 -11.09 -6.72
C GLU A 137 -14.47 -10.92 -5.43
N GLU A 138 -14.11 -11.65 -4.36
CA GLU A 138 -14.74 -11.48 -3.04
C GLU A 138 -14.52 -10.09 -2.44
N ILE A 139 -13.31 -9.53 -2.56
CA ILE A 139 -13.04 -8.14 -2.16
C ILE A 139 -13.92 -7.17 -2.95
N MET A 140 -14.01 -7.34 -4.28
CA MET A 140 -14.78 -6.44 -5.14
C MET A 140 -16.28 -6.47 -4.83
N LYS A 141 -16.85 -7.62 -4.44
CA LYS A 141 -18.24 -7.73 -3.98
C LYS A 141 -18.52 -6.85 -2.76
N VAL A 142 -17.56 -6.72 -1.84
CA VAL A 142 -17.69 -5.89 -0.62
C VAL A 142 -17.40 -4.41 -0.90
N LEU A 143 -16.54 -4.12 -1.89
CA LEU A 143 -16.22 -2.74 -2.26
C LEU A 143 -17.30 -2.07 -3.12
N SER A 144 -18.08 -2.86 -3.86
CA SER A 144 -19.24 -2.42 -4.65
C SER A 144 -20.34 -1.81 -3.77
#